data_AF-A0A7C2NYF7-F1
#
_entry.id   AF-A0A7C2NYF7-F1
#
_cell.length_a   1.000
_cell.length_b   1.000
_cell.length_c   1.000
_cell.angle_alpha   90.00
_cell.angle_beta   90.00
_cell.angle_gamma   90.00
#
_symmetry.space_group_name_H-M   'P 1'
#
loop_
_entity.id
_entity.type
_entity.pdbx_description
1 polymer ?
#
loop_
_entity_poly.entity_id
_entity_poly.type
_entity_poly.pdbx_seq_one_letter_code
_entity_poly.pdbx_strand_id
1 'polypeptide(L)'
;MMGADKFDLVVSNIKNFLAIRKKIGKGPSVVIQIIETKKTEPEIEGFKNFWQPLIDSNDNIYIRQLINWGGKIDTKDVLVKVKGKRYPCLSLWIAVVVDLEGNVYPCCEALSTRENSDLLLGNIQEKSLTEIYSESKIREIRKKHLNNKWNDIAECSNCDSWSFYPNIWFKVGSKWR
;
A
#
# COMPACT_ATOMS: atom_id res chain seq x y z
N MET A 1 -3.40 20.84 1.91
CA MET A 1 -3.38 20.32 3.31
C MET A 1 -2.00 19.80 3.72
N MET A 2 -1.06 19.54 2.80
CA MET A 2 0.36 19.44 3.15
C MET A 2 0.97 20.85 3.27
N GLY A 3 1.78 21.10 4.30
CA GLY A 3 2.56 22.34 4.47
C GLY A 3 2.13 23.32 5.57
N ALA A 4 1.12 23.00 6.37
CA ALA A 4 0.75 23.81 7.55
C ALA A 4 1.13 23.07 8.84
N ASP A 5 1.86 23.75 9.73
CA ASP A 5 2.13 23.22 11.08
C ASP A 5 0.86 23.38 11.94
N LYS A 6 0.15 22.27 12.10
CA LYS A 6 -1.10 22.14 12.86
C LYS A 6 -1.09 20.89 13.72
N PHE A 7 0.09 20.46 14.17
CA PHE A 7 0.26 19.21 14.91
C PHE A 7 -0.68 19.12 16.13
N ASP A 8 -0.63 20.12 17.02
CA ASP A 8 -1.45 20.14 18.24
C ASP A 8 -2.97 20.16 17.95
N LEU A 9 -3.37 20.86 16.90
CA LEU A 9 -4.76 20.89 16.47
C LEU A 9 -5.23 19.51 15.98
N VAL A 10 -4.42 18.82 15.19
CA VAL A 10 -4.75 17.45 14.73
C VAL A 10 -4.81 16.49 15.92
N VAL A 11 -3.84 16.54 16.83
CA VAL A 11 -3.81 15.69 18.04
C VAL A 11 -5.03 15.93 18.92
N SER A 12 -5.38 17.18 19.18
CA SER A 12 -6.56 17.54 19.98
C SER A 12 -7.88 17.10 19.32
N ASN A 13 -7.99 17.25 17.99
CA ASN A 13 -9.16 16.77 17.24
C ASN A 13 -9.33 15.24 17.32
N ILE A 14 -8.24 14.48 17.22
CA ILE A 14 -8.26 13.02 17.38
C ILE A 14 -8.73 12.65 18.79
N LYS A 15 -8.18 13.29 19.84
CA LYS A 15 -8.59 13.06 21.24
C LYS A 15 -10.08 13.35 21.46
N ASN A 16 -10.56 14.47 20.93
CA ASN A 16 -11.97 14.87 21.01
C ASN A 16 -12.87 13.86 20.29
N PHE A 17 -12.48 13.41 19.10
CA PHE A 17 -13.21 12.39 18.36
C PHE A 17 -13.32 11.08 19.14
N LEU A 18 -12.21 10.57 19.69
CA LEU A 18 -12.20 9.34 20.49
C LEU A 18 -13.09 9.47 21.74
N ALA A 19 -13.02 10.60 22.44
CA ALA A 19 -13.85 10.87 23.62
C ALA A 19 -15.35 10.94 23.28
N ILE A 20 -15.73 11.60 22.17
CA ILE A 20 -17.12 11.66 21.70
C ILE A 20 -17.61 10.27 21.33
N ARG A 21 -16.85 9.53 20.52
CA ARG A 21 -17.19 8.16 20.11
C ARG A 21 -17.43 7.26 21.32
N LYS A 22 -16.55 7.33 22.33
CA LYS A 22 -16.67 6.57 23.58
C LYS A 22 -17.95 6.91 24.36
N LYS A 23 -18.31 8.20 24.45
CA LYS A 23 -19.57 8.65 25.09
C LYS A 23 -20.81 8.13 24.37
N ILE A 24 -20.78 8.07 23.05
CA ILE A 24 -21.90 7.56 22.24
C ILE A 24 -21.98 6.02 22.33
N GLY A 25 -20.85 5.34 22.52
CA GLY A 25 -20.76 3.88 22.60
C GLY A 25 -20.84 3.17 21.25
N LYS A 26 -20.80 3.92 20.13
CA LYS A 26 -20.77 3.39 18.76
C LYS A 26 -19.95 4.31 17.86
N GLY A 27 -19.38 3.75 16.81
CA GLY A 27 -18.66 4.51 15.78
C GLY A 27 -17.66 3.63 15.03
N PRO A 28 -16.91 4.22 14.09
CA PRO A 28 -15.91 3.49 13.33
C PRO A 28 -14.71 3.11 14.22
N SER A 29 -13.99 2.08 13.80
CA SER A 29 -12.64 1.81 14.28
C SER A 29 -11.68 2.90 13.81
N VAL A 30 -10.68 3.20 14.63
CA VAL A 30 -9.65 4.19 14.34
C VAL A 30 -8.32 3.48 14.18
N VAL A 31 -7.60 3.81 13.11
CA VAL A 31 -6.21 3.40 12.92
C VAL A 31 -5.34 4.65 13.02
N ILE A 32 -4.48 4.69 14.04
CA ILE A 32 -3.50 5.77 14.21
C ILE A 32 -2.17 5.26 13.66
N GLN A 33 -1.65 5.94 12.64
CA GLN A 33 -0.52 5.44 11.86
C GLN A 33 0.72 6.32 11.99
N ILE A 34 1.89 5.67 12.11
CA ILE A 34 3.21 6.28 11.90
C ILE A 34 3.94 5.51 10.81
N ILE A 35 4.73 6.21 9.98
CA ILE A 35 5.60 5.56 9.00
C ILE A 35 6.96 5.31 9.65
N GLU A 36 7.43 4.08 9.62
CA GLU A 36 8.75 3.70 10.12
C GLU A 36 9.86 4.10 9.15
N THR A 37 10.74 4.96 9.62
CA THR A 37 11.93 5.46 8.94
C THR A 37 13.05 5.61 9.97
N LYS A 38 14.30 5.80 9.53
CA LYS A 38 15.42 6.16 10.41
C LYS A 38 15.13 7.38 11.30
N LYS A 39 14.30 8.32 10.84
CA LYS A 39 13.96 9.55 11.58
C LYS A 39 12.90 9.29 12.65
N THR A 40 11.93 8.43 12.35
CA THR A 40 10.78 8.17 13.22
C THR A 40 10.99 7.00 14.16
N GLU A 41 11.95 6.10 13.89
CA GLU A 41 12.20 4.92 14.73
C GLU A 41 12.45 5.24 16.21
N PRO A 42 13.26 6.26 16.56
CA PRO A 42 13.45 6.63 17.96
C PRO A 42 12.14 7.10 18.63
N GLU A 43 11.16 7.54 17.85
CA GLU A 43 9.87 8.07 18.31
C GLU A 43 8.78 7.00 18.39
N ILE A 44 8.94 5.84 17.74
CA ILE A 44 7.89 4.82 17.61
C ILE A 44 7.36 4.37 18.98
N GLU A 45 8.26 4.14 19.94
CA GLU A 45 7.85 3.68 21.26
C GLU A 45 7.12 4.77 22.06
N GLY A 46 7.58 6.02 21.95
CA GLY A 46 6.87 7.18 22.50
C GLY A 46 5.48 7.36 21.87
N PHE A 47 5.38 7.19 20.56
CA PHE A 47 4.13 7.26 19.81
C PHE A 47 3.13 6.20 20.28
N LYS A 48 3.56 4.95 20.45
CA LYS A 48 2.69 3.89 21.03
C LYS A 48 2.22 4.26 22.42
N ASN A 49 3.16 4.59 23.32
CA ASN A 49 2.84 4.89 24.71
C ASN A 49 1.90 6.10 24.85
N PHE A 50 1.98 7.06 23.94
CA PHE A 50 1.07 8.21 23.91
C PHE A 50 -0.35 7.83 23.48
N TRP A 51 -0.51 7.02 22.44
CA TRP A 51 -1.83 6.72 21.86
C TRP A 51 -2.52 5.51 22.49
N GLN A 52 -1.77 4.52 22.95
CA GLN A 52 -2.31 3.25 23.46
C GLN A 52 -3.35 3.41 24.58
N PRO A 53 -3.21 4.35 25.55
CA PRO A 53 -4.21 4.55 26.59
C PRO A 53 -5.49 5.25 26.13
N LEU A 54 -5.48 5.85 24.93
CA LEU A 54 -6.58 6.69 24.41
C LEU A 54 -7.53 5.93 23.48
N ILE A 55 -7.09 4.78 22.97
CA ILE A 55 -7.83 3.98 21.99
C ILE A 55 -8.55 2.80 22.67
N ASP A 56 -9.62 2.32 22.03
CA ASP A 56 -10.40 1.17 22.52
C ASP A 56 -9.93 -0.14 21.85
N SER A 57 -10.46 -1.29 22.28
CA SER A 57 -10.07 -2.62 21.75
C SER A 57 -10.30 -2.82 20.25
N ASN A 58 -11.17 -2.01 19.63
CA ASN A 58 -11.49 -2.07 18.20
C ASN A 58 -10.61 -1.14 17.36
N ASP A 59 -9.69 -0.41 17.98
CA ASP A 59 -8.75 0.48 17.32
C ASP A 59 -7.38 -0.17 17.17
N ASN A 60 -6.53 0.43 16.34
CA ASN A 60 -5.19 -0.06 16.13
C ASN A 60 -4.16 1.07 16.01
N ILE A 61 -2.97 0.83 16.55
CA ILE A 61 -1.78 1.63 16.24
C ILE A 61 -1.02 0.88 15.15
N TYR A 62 -0.93 1.48 13.97
CA TYR A 62 -0.28 0.84 12.83
C TYR A 62 1.07 1.49 12.53
N ILE A 63 2.14 0.73 12.72
CA ILE A 63 3.47 1.10 12.25
C ILE A 63 3.58 0.65 10.80
N ARG A 64 3.45 1.60 9.88
CA ARG A 64 3.52 1.32 8.45
C ARG A 64 4.98 1.38 8.02
N GLN A 65 5.47 0.31 7.40
CA GLN A 65 6.79 0.34 6.76
C GLN A 65 6.76 1.27 5.54
N LEU A 66 7.84 2.03 5.34
CA LEU A 66 7.99 2.86 4.15
C LEU A 66 8.24 1.97 2.92
N ILE A 67 7.42 2.17 1.89
CA ILE A 67 7.52 1.54 0.58
C ILE A 67 8.18 2.50 -0.41
N ASN A 68 8.91 1.99 -1.39
CA ASN A 68 9.67 2.81 -2.34
C ASN A 68 8.84 3.42 -3.48
N TRP A 69 7.52 3.23 -3.45
CA TRP A 69 6.57 3.74 -4.43
C TRP A 69 6.95 3.42 -5.89
N GLY A 70 7.03 2.13 -6.25
CA GLY A 70 7.49 1.70 -7.59
C GLY A 70 8.94 2.09 -7.91
N GLY A 71 9.78 2.29 -6.89
CA GLY A 71 11.15 2.79 -7.02
C GLY A 71 11.28 4.31 -7.19
N LYS A 72 10.22 5.10 -6.98
CA LYS A 72 10.28 6.57 -7.07
C LYS A 72 10.73 7.26 -5.79
N ILE A 73 10.60 6.62 -4.63
CA ILE A 73 11.01 7.16 -3.34
C ILE A 73 12.35 6.54 -2.95
N ASP A 74 13.32 7.38 -2.60
CA ASP A 74 14.59 6.93 -2.04
C ASP A 74 14.36 6.32 -0.65
N THR A 75 14.59 5.02 -0.54
CA THR A 75 14.42 4.24 0.68
C THR A 75 15.70 4.08 1.49
N LYS A 76 16.71 4.95 1.31
CA LYS A 76 17.89 5.02 2.19
C LYS A 76 17.55 5.11 3.68
N ASP A 77 16.40 5.70 4.01
CA ASP A 77 15.91 5.84 5.38
C ASP A 77 15.00 4.69 5.83
N VAL A 78 14.83 3.64 5.01
CA VAL A 78 14.10 2.43 5.39
C VAL A 78 14.97 1.55 6.29
N LEU A 79 14.37 1.10 7.39
CA LEU A 79 15.01 0.24 8.38
C LEU A 79 14.84 -1.25 8.05
N VAL A 80 13.66 -1.62 7.52
CA VAL A 80 13.36 -2.99 7.07
C VAL A 80 13.64 -3.11 5.58
N LYS A 81 14.82 -3.60 5.23
CA LYS A 81 15.09 -4.05 3.86
C LYS A 81 14.22 -5.26 3.55
N VAL A 82 13.73 -5.34 2.32
CA VAL A 82 13.03 -6.53 1.81
C VAL A 82 13.86 -7.79 2.10
N LYS A 83 13.39 -8.62 3.04
CA LYS A 83 14.04 -9.88 3.40
C LYS A 83 13.39 -11.00 2.58
N GLY A 84 14.17 -11.66 1.73
CA GLY A 84 13.75 -12.87 1.01
C GLY A 84 13.89 -12.79 -0.50
N LYS A 85 13.65 -13.93 -1.16
CA LYS A 85 13.68 -14.03 -2.62
C LYS A 85 12.38 -13.44 -3.19
N ARG A 86 12.50 -12.65 -4.25
CA ARG A 86 11.38 -12.10 -5.02
C ARG A 86 10.40 -13.21 -5.44
N TYR A 87 9.11 -12.96 -5.21
CA TYR A 87 7.98 -13.79 -5.65
C TYR A 87 6.92 -12.92 -6.37
N PRO A 88 5.95 -13.55 -7.06
CA PRO A 88 4.87 -12.83 -7.74
C PRO A 88 4.11 -11.90 -6.78
N CYS A 89 3.84 -10.67 -7.22
CA CYS A 89 3.18 -9.70 -6.37
C CYS A 89 1.68 -10.04 -6.26
N LEU A 90 1.18 -10.28 -5.05
CA LEU A 90 -0.22 -10.63 -4.84
C LEU A 90 -1.18 -9.50 -5.27
N SER A 91 -0.74 -8.23 -5.22
CA SER A 91 -1.57 -7.07 -5.60
C SER A 91 -2.26 -7.26 -6.95
N LEU A 92 -1.58 -7.88 -7.91
CA LEU A 92 -2.10 -8.11 -9.27
C LEU A 92 -3.36 -8.97 -9.31
N TRP A 93 -3.67 -9.71 -8.24
CA TRP A 93 -4.84 -10.56 -8.11
C TRP A 93 -5.93 -9.96 -7.21
N ILE A 94 -5.56 -9.11 -6.25
CA ILE A 94 -6.46 -8.69 -5.17
C ILE A 94 -6.76 -7.19 -5.15
N ALA A 95 -6.02 -6.39 -5.93
CA ALA A 95 -6.16 -4.94 -5.94
C ALA A 95 -6.78 -4.47 -7.26
N VAL A 96 -7.65 -3.47 -7.14
CA VAL A 96 -8.15 -2.65 -8.24
C VAL A 96 -7.96 -1.20 -7.82
N VAL A 97 -7.27 -0.43 -8.64
CA VAL A 97 -7.03 0.99 -8.40
C VAL A 97 -7.65 1.77 -9.55
N VAL A 98 -8.43 2.79 -9.22
CA VAL A 98 -9.01 3.72 -10.19
C VAL A 98 -8.52 5.12 -9.85
N ASP A 99 -7.89 5.81 -10.80
CA ASP A 99 -7.47 7.19 -10.60
C ASP A 99 -8.61 8.20 -10.83
N LEU A 100 -8.31 9.49 -10.68
CA LEU A 100 -9.31 10.56 -10.75
C LEU A 100 -9.89 10.71 -12.16
N GLU A 101 -9.15 10.27 -13.17
CA GLU A 101 -9.52 10.28 -14.58
C GLU A 101 -10.27 8.99 -14.98
N GLY A 102 -10.43 8.04 -14.07
CA GLY A 102 -11.14 6.78 -14.30
C GLY A 102 -10.25 5.65 -14.84
N ASN A 103 -8.94 5.87 -14.94
CA ASN A 103 -8.01 4.84 -15.42
C ASN A 103 -7.83 3.75 -14.37
N VAL A 104 -7.72 2.50 -14.82
CA VAL A 104 -7.74 1.30 -14.00
C VAL A 104 -6.36 0.64 -13.98
N TYR A 105 -5.89 0.27 -12.79
CA TYR A 105 -4.61 -0.39 -12.56
C TYR A 105 -4.77 -1.58 -11.59
N PRO A 106 -3.88 -2.59 -11.65
CA PRO A 106 -3.85 -3.72 -10.72
C PRO A 106 -2.96 -3.48 -9.49
N CYS A 107 -2.48 -2.25 -9.30
CA CYS A 107 -1.55 -1.89 -8.24
C CYS A 107 -1.53 -0.37 -8.04
N CYS A 108 -1.46 0.11 -6.80
CA CYS A 108 -1.37 1.56 -6.51
C CYS A 108 -0.01 2.16 -6.91
N GLU A 109 1.02 1.34 -7.00
CA GLU A 109 2.37 1.74 -7.44
C GLU A 109 2.37 2.27 -8.88
N ALA A 110 1.41 1.82 -9.70
CA ALA A 110 1.22 2.28 -11.08
C ALA A 110 0.86 3.77 -11.16
N LEU A 111 0.27 4.34 -10.10
CA LEU A 111 -0.06 5.77 -10.05
C LEU A 111 1.17 6.68 -10.03
N SER A 112 2.36 6.11 -9.81
CA SER A 112 3.63 6.85 -9.88
C SER A 112 3.97 7.33 -11.30
N THR A 113 3.44 6.66 -12.32
CA THR A 113 3.62 6.97 -13.75
C THR A 113 2.29 7.24 -14.47
N ARG A 114 1.16 6.96 -13.82
CA ARG A 114 -0.22 7.22 -14.31
C ARG A 114 -0.44 6.63 -15.71
N GLU A 115 -0.86 7.46 -16.67
CA GLU A 115 -1.15 7.07 -18.04
C GLU A 115 0.05 6.46 -18.77
N ASN A 116 1.27 6.78 -18.35
CA ASN A 116 2.50 6.20 -18.90
C ASN A 116 2.83 4.82 -18.29
N SER A 117 1.92 4.24 -17.49
CA SER A 117 2.20 3.01 -16.78
C SER A 117 2.04 1.78 -17.66
N ASP A 118 3.01 0.86 -17.60
CA ASP A 118 2.89 -0.48 -18.19
C ASP A 118 1.71 -1.26 -17.57
N LEU A 119 1.27 -0.85 -16.37
CA LEU A 119 0.19 -1.44 -15.60
C LEU A 119 -1.19 -0.83 -15.87
N LEU A 120 -1.31 0.20 -16.72
CA LEU A 120 -2.61 0.77 -17.11
C LEU A 120 -3.46 -0.28 -17.85
N LEU A 121 -4.64 -0.64 -17.34
CA LEU A 121 -5.48 -1.69 -17.92
C LEU A 121 -6.57 -1.15 -18.83
N GLY A 122 -7.06 0.07 -18.61
CA GLY A 122 -8.18 0.68 -19.34
C GLY A 122 -8.82 1.80 -18.53
N ASN A 123 -10.00 2.26 -18.94
CA ASN A 123 -10.74 3.33 -18.26
C ASN A 123 -12.21 2.92 -18.00
N ILE A 124 -12.73 3.21 -16.80
CA ILE A 124 -14.10 2.84 -16.40
C ILE A 124 -15.19 3.60 -17.15
N GLN A 125 -14.85 4.70 -17.81
CA GLN A 125 -15.77 5.45 -18.66
C GLN A 125 -16.05 4.72 -20.00
N GLU A 126 -15.16 3.80 -20.40
CA GLU A 126 -15.25 3.07 -21.65
C GLU A 126 -15.76 1.64 -21.47
N LYS A 127 -15.35 0.97 -20.38
CA LYS A 127 -15.62 -0.45 -20.13
C LYS A 127 -15.89 -0.71 -18.65
N SER A 128 -16.67 -1.74 -18.36
CA SER A 128 -16.84 -2.21 -16.98
C SER A 128 -15.53 -2.77 -16.41
N LEU A 129 -15.38 -2.73 -15.09
CA LEU A 129 -14.24 -3.35 -14.40
C LEU A 129 -14.09 -4.84 -14.73
N THR A 130 -15.21 -5.55 -14.89
CA THR A 130 -15.23 -6.97 -15.26
C THR A 130 -14.67 -7.21 -16.65
N GLU A 131 -14.97 -6.35 -17.62
CA GLU A 131 -14.41 -6.43 -18.96
C GLU A 131 -12.91 -6.16 -18.93
N ILE A 132 -12.49 -5.05 -18.31
CA ILE A 132 -11.07 -4.66 -18.19
C ILE A 132 -10.23 -5.80 -17.56
N TYR A 133 -10.73 -6.45 -16.51
CA TYR A 133 -10.01 -7.56 -15.85
C TYR A 133 -10.14 -8.92 -16.56
N SER A 134 -11.02 -9.03 -17.56
CA SER A 134 -11.13 -10.22 -18.39
C SER A 134 -10.15 -10.22 -19.56
N GLU A 135 -9.61 -9.04 -19.92
CA GLU A 135 -8.71 -8.82 -21.04
C GLU A 135 -7.33 -9.49 -20.90
N SER A 136 -6.62 -9.55 -22.03
CA SER A 136 -5.31 -10.19 -22.14
C SER A 136 -4.23 -9.46 -21.33
N LYS A 137 -4.30 -8.13 -21.18
CA LYS A 137 -3.24 -7.32 -20.57
C LYS A 137 -2.94 -7.74 -19.13
N ILE A 138 -3.96 -7.83 -18.26
CA ILE A 138 -3.75 -8.28 -16.87
C ILE A 138 -3.28 -9.74 -16.80
N ARG A 139 -3.74 -10.60 -17.72
CA ARG A 139 -3.29 -12.00 -17.79
C ARG A 139 -1.81 -12.09 -18.18
N GLU A 140 -1.34 -11.24 -19.08
CA GLU A 140 0.05 -11.15 -19.48
C GLU A 140 0.93 -10.67 -18.32
N ILE A 141 0.52 -9.60 -17.63
CA ILE A 141 1.22 -9.07 -16.44
C ILE A 141 1.35 -10.16 -15.37
N ARG A 142 0.25 -10.85 -15.03
CA ARG A 142 0.25 -11.98 -14.09
C ARG A 142 1.18 -13.11 -14.56
N LYS A 143 1.14 -13.45 -15.86
CA LYS A 143 2.03 -14.46 -16.45
C LYS A 143 3.50 -14.07 -16.35
N LYS A 144 3.86 -12.81 -16.60
CA LYS A 144 5.25 -12.31 -16.42
C LYS A 144 5.72 -12.56 -14.98
N HIS A 145 4.91 -12.18 -13.99
CA HIS A 145 5.24 -12.42 -12.58
C HIS A 145 5.40 -13.92 -12.25
N LEU A 146 4.47 -14.77 -12.71
CA LEU A 146 4.55 -16.22 -12.47
C LEU A 146 5.80 -16.88 -13.12
N ASN A 147 6.41 -16.23 -14.12
CA ASN A 147 7.60 -16.72 -14.82
C ASN A 147 8.89 -15.96 -14.42
N ASN A 148 8.90 -15.24 -13.31
CA ASN A 148 10.05 -14.43 -12.84
C ASN A 148 10.45 -13.28 -13.79
N LYS A 149 9.53 -12.82 -14.63
CA LYS A 149 9.72 -11.73 -15.61
C LYS A 149 9.12 -10.40 -15.16
N TRP A 150 9.08 -10.14 -13.85
CA TRP A 150 8.60 -8.87 -13.31
C TRP A 150 9.51 -7.68 -13.65
N ASN A 151 10.77 -7.93 -14.03
CA ASN A 151 11.68 -6.88 -14.51
C ASN A 151 11.31 -6.36 -15.90
N ASP A 152 10.46 -7.08 -16.64
CA ASP A 152 9.93 -6.66 -17.96
C ASP A 152 8.76 -5.66 -17.83
N ILE A 153 8.54 -5.11 -16.62
CA ILE A 153 7.52 -4.12 -16.29
C ILE A 153 8.24 -3.04 -15.47
N ALA A 154 8.27 -1.81 -15.97
CA ALA A 154 9.12 -0.75 -15.43
C ALA A 154 8.87 -0.53 -13.93
N GLU A 155 7.60 -0.43 -13.51
CA GLU A 155 7.19 -0.19 -12.13
C GLU A 155 7.46 -1.39 -11.21
N CYS A 156 7.54 -2.61 -11.75
CA CYS A 156 7.73 -3.81 -10.93
C CYS A 156 9.20 -4.16 -10.70
N SER A 157 10.10 -3.66 -11.56
CA SER A 157 11.53 -3.97 -11.57
C SER A 157 12.21 -3.65 -10.23
N ASN A 158 11.96 -2.45 -9.71
CA ASN A 158 12.56 -1.94 -8.48
C ASN A 158 11.57 -1.86 -7.31
N CYS A 159 10.31 -2.24 -7.50
CA CYS A 159 9.28 -2.15 -6.46
C CYS A 159 9.53 -3.11 -5.29
N ASP A 160 9.29 -2.64 -4.07
CA ASP A 160 9.33 -3.44 -2.82
C ASP A 160 7.95 -3.83 -2.28
N SER A 161 6.86 -3.24 -2.78
CA SER A 161 5.48 -3.47 -2.31
C SER A 161 5.08 -4.96 -2.21
N TRP A 162 5.63 -5.80 -3.09
CA TRP A 162 5.40 -7.24 -3.09
C TRP A 162 5.80 -7.97 -1.80
N SER A 163 6.84 -7.51 -1.10
CA SER A 163 7.34 -8.19 0.10
C SER A 163 6.46 -7.96 1.32
N PHE A 164 5.53 -7.01 1.23
CA PHE A 164 4.57 -6.70 2.29
C PHE A 164 3.31 -7.56 2.21
N TYR A 165 3.14 -8.31 1.10
CA TYR A 165 2.09 -9.32 0.98
C TYR A 165 2.63 -10.68 1.42
N PRO A 166 1.85 -11.51 2.14
CA PRO A 166 2.23 -12.89 2.43
C PRO A 166 2.59 -13.65 1.14
N ASN A 167 3.67 -14.41 1.17
CA ASN A 167 3.99 -15.29 0.06
C ASN A 167 3.06 -16.50 0.06
N ILE A 168 2.06 -16.48 -0.81
CA ILE A 168 1.13 -17.60 -1.02
C ILE A 168 1.55 -18.54 -2.16
N TRP A 169 2.66 -18.23 -2.85
CA TRP A 169 3.08 -18.93 -4.06
C TRP A 169 4.05 -20.06 -3.73
N PHE A 170 3.95 -21.14 -4.49
CA PHE A 170 4.91 -22.24 -4.46
C PHE A 170 5.48 -22.50 -5.85
N LYS A 171 6.58 -23.25 -5.93
CA LYS A 171 7.24 -23.53 -7.21
C LYS A 171 6.95 -24.94 -7.69
N VAL A 172 6.63 -25.04 -8.98
CA VAL A 172 6.63 -26.30 -9.72
C VAL A 172 7.65 -26.16 -10.85
N GLY A 173 8.83 -26.78 -10.66
CA GLY A 173 9.99 -26.51 -11.49
C GLY A 173 10.50 -25.08 -11.32
N SER A 174 10.66 -24.33 -12.42
CA SER A 174 11.12 -22.93 -12.40
C SER A 174 10.00 -21.90 -12.30
N LYS A 175 8.73 -22.34 -12.37
CA LYS A 175 7.55 -21.46 -12.42
C LYS A 175 6.83 -21.40 -11.08
N TRP A 176 6.25 -20.25 -10.80
CA TRP A 176 5.34 -20.07 -9.67
C TRP A 176 3.95 -20.62 -9.99
N ARG A 177 3.28 -21.14 -8.96
CA ARG A 177 1.91 -21.63 -8.94
C ARG A 177 1.19 -21.06 -7.74
#